data_AF-A0A2D3RE81-F1
#
_entry.id   AF-A0A2D3RE81-F1
#
_cell.length_a   1.000
_cell.length_b   1.000
_cell.length_c   1.000
_cell.angle_alpha   90.00
_cell.angle_beta   90.00
_cell.angle_gamma   90.00
#
_symmetry.space_group_name_H-M   'P 1'
#
loop_
_entity.id
_entity.type
_entity.pdbx_description
1 polymer ?
#
loop_
_entity_poly.entity_id
_entity_poly.type
_entity_poly.pdbx_seq_one_letter_code
_entity_poly.pdbx_strand_id
1 'polypeptide(L)'
;MKAGAVRTDLSDLHDLLTEGKYLEATERLVSIGAIPLLDQMNYGEAFDDWLSVHRQQAEQRLQSAVSVALSALEKGDNLSEYARLSSLWSVRHPPAQTIADRKQGKVRIAVLPFKSIADPADHGFFADGVVDELITSLGQVPQLLVAGRTSSFQFKDSDKPPSKIADTLNVSHLLEGTIYRQGEQVRVAVSLVDAESGFESWAYCYDGSLDDMFAARAEVVQAITNGLSDALKLTEHASQPRKLTSDRKAYGLYLQGRALTIRAIGDGVLPTAIELLEKALEIDPEFAECWTALAEAEINMTVFTPCLDRLERCEKAAGYAKKALCLSPQQAHARIVLAFYAWTQNDIIGALDLAFEAYRLEPNNPDVLNRVGSFLLYCGRSRDALPYIEASIDQDPVNGRNYAILSGVHLNLGNIEAAVEAGQRMVDLGFPSLWLAAALAVSGDREAAIETYQLTKKLMNTVIYPPAGSAPLNPDAMDAYWLMAAKGLWSGKDQDRKNYCMVLEMLHATLHDPCDSTIVLPAIWMGEAPMVFKTLGTQITTANFFAFMSLWTNAEPINRVRLHPDFMDFVERIGMVAAWEKYGWPDLLPKPSTII
;
A
#
# COMPACT_ATOMS: atom_id res chain seq x y z
N MET A 1 -27.56 15.33 -41.41
CA MET A 1 -26.39 15.98 -40.80
C MET A 1 -25.32 14.93 -40.58
N LYS A 2 -24.04 15.26 -40.80
CA LYS A 2 -22.93 14.31 -40.97
C LYS A 2 -22.56 13.57 -39.67
N ALA A 3 -22.08 12.33 -39.82
CA ALA A 3 -21.33 11.60 -38.82
C ALA A 3 -20.11 12.43 -38.34
N GLY A 4 -19.91 12.50 -37.03
CA GLY A 4 -18.72 13.09 -36.40
C GLY A 4 -18.79 14.58 -36.06
N ALA A 5 -19.91 15.08 -35.53
CA ALA A 5 -19.90 16.40 -34.89
C ALA A 5 -19.36 16.25 -33.46
N VAL A 6 -18.22 16.88 -33.16
CA VAL A 6 -17.74 17.07 -31.78
C VAL A 6 -18.84 17.77 -31.02
N ARG A 7 -19.38 17.12 -29.99
CA ARG A 7 -20.33 17.74 -29.08
C ARG A 7 -19.56 18.44 -27.99
N THR A 8 -19.88 19.70 -27.79
CA THR A 8 -19.33 20.51 -26.72
C THR A 8 -20.47 21.01 -25.85
N ASP A 9 -20.17 21.26 -24.60
CA ASP A 9 -21.01 22.05 -23.70
C ASP A 9 -21.58 23.32 -24.37
N LEU A 10 -20.79 23.99 -25.22
CA LEU A 10 -21.21 25.15 -25.98
C LEU A 10 -22.17 24.80 -27.14
N SER A 11 -21.92 23.74 -27.90
CA SER A 11 -22.84 23.33 -28.98
C SER A 11 -24.18 22.86 -28.42
N ASP A 12 -24.14 22.08 -27.33
CA ASP A 12 -25.33 21.57 -26.68
C ASP A 12 -26.16 22.73 -26.07
N LEU A 13 -25.50 23.69 -25.41
CA LEU A 13 -26.18 24.88 -24.91
C LEU A 13 -26.76 25.73 -26.05
N HIS A 14 -26.02 25.90 -27.14
CA HIS A 14 -26.50 26.63 -28.32
C HIS A 14 -27.73 25.95 -28.94
N ASP A 15 -27.72 24.62 -29.08
CA ASP A 15 -28.83 23.85 -29.63
C ASP A 15 -30.07 23.94 -28.73
N LEU A 16 -29.91 23.80 -27.40
CA LEU A 16 -31.01 23.92 -26.43
C LEU A 16 -31.64 25.32 -26.46
N LEU A 17 -30.84 26.37 -26.58
CA LEU A 17 -31.32 27.75 -26.71
C LEU A 17 -32.04 27.97 -28.05
N THR A 18 -31.53 27.41 -29.14
CA THR A 18 -32.10 27.55 -30.49
C THR A 18 -33.40 26.75 -30.64
N GLU A 19 -33.52 25.61 -29.96
CA GLU A 19 -34.72 24.77 -29.92
C GLU A 19 -35.78 25.27 -28.93
N GLY A 20 -35.51 26.33 -28.18
CA GLY A 20 -36.44 26.92 -27.20
C GLY A 20 -36.62 26.11 -25.91
N LYS A 21 -35.67 25.21 -25.60
CA LYS A 21 -35.68 24.36 -24.40
C LYS A 21 -35.01 25.08 -23.22
N TYR A 22 -35.63 26.19 -22.79
CA TYR A 22 -34.99 27.11 -21.85
C TYR A 22 -34.74 26.54 -20.45
N LEU A 23 -35.54 25.58 -19.99
CA LEU A 23 -35.34 24.92 -18.69
C LEU A 23 -34.07 24.06 -18.72
N GLU A 24 -33.93 23.22 -19.74
CA GLU A 24 -32.76 22.37 -19.98
C GLU A 24 -31.51 23.22 -20.27
N ALA A 25 -31.65 24.33 -20.99
CA ALA A 25 -30.55 25.28 -21.21
C ALA A 25 -30.08 25.93 -19.90
N THR A 26 -31.00 26.20 -18.97
CA THR A 26 -30.68 26.76 -17.65
C THR A 26 -29.93 25.74 -16.80
N GLU A 27 -30.40 24.49 -16.78
CA GLU A 27 -29.69 23.38 -16.12
C GLU A 27 -28.30 23.17 -16.74
N ARG A 28 -28.19 23.26 -18.07
CA ARG A 28 -26.90 23.15 -18.76
C ARG A 28 -25.96 24.30 -18.39
N LEU A 29 -26.44 25.54 -18.34
CA LEU A 29 -25.67 26.70 -17.85
C LEU A 29 -25.17 26.51 -16.42
N VAL A 30 -26.01 25.96 -15.53
CA VAL A 30 -25.61 25.63 -14.15
C VAL A 30 -24.56 24.52 -14.12
N SER A 31 -24.71 23.50 -14.98
CA SER A 31 -23.75 22.38 -15.08
C SER A 31 -22.38 22.80 -15.62
N ILE A 32 -22.33 23.80 -16.49
CA ILE A 32 -21.09 24.40 -17.02
C ILE A 32 -20.47 25.31 -15.96
N GLY A 33 -21.29 26.00 -15.15
CA GLY A 33 -20.84 26.74 -13.97
C GLY A 33 -19.75 27.79 -14.29
N ALA A 34 -18.63 27.73 -13.55
CA ALA A 34 -17.47 28.60 -13.75
C ALA A 34 -16.34 27.93 -14.57
N ILE A 35 -16.62 26.77 -15.17
CA ILE A 35 -15.67 26.01 -15.97
C ILE A 35 -15.47 26.73 -17.32
N PRO A 36 -14.25 26.73 -17.90
CA PRO A 36 -14.05 27.25 -19.24
C PRO A 36 -14.97 26.57 -20.26
N LEU A 37 -15.58 27.34 -21.16
CA LEU A 37 -16.37 26.78 -22.26
C LEU A 37 -15.47 25.88 -23.13
N LEU A 38 -16.02 24.74 -23.58
CA LEU A 38 -15.34 23.67 -24.33
C LEU A 38 -14.49 22.71 -23.49
N ASP A 39 -14.56 22.75 -22.16
CA ASP A 39 -13.83 21.81 -21.30
C ASP A 39 -14.41 20.38 -21.36
N GLN A 40 -15.68 20.25 -21.75
CA GLN A 40 -16.33 18.98 -22.06
C GLN A 40 -16.47 18.79 -23.57
N MET A 41 -15.49 18.16 -24.20
CA MET A 41 -15.55 17.72 -25.60
C MET A 41 -15.84 16.22 -25.68
N ASN A 42 -16.98 15.87 -26.26
CA ASN A 42 -17.36 14.50 -26.56
C ASN A 42 -17.26 14.29 -28.08
N TYR A 43 -16.34 13.42 -28.50
CA TYR A 43 -16.10 13.10 -29.92
C TYR A 43 -17.03 11.99 -30.45
N GLY A 44 -17.93 11.50 -29.59
CA GLY A 44 -18.91 10.47 -29.86
C GLY A 44 -18.37 9.07 -29.62
N GLU A 45 -19.28 8.15 -29.26
CA GLU A 45 -19.00 6.73 -29.02
C GLU A 45 -18.24 6.09 -30.19
N ALA A 46 -18.56 6.48 -31.44
CA ALA A 46 -17.84 6.01 -32.63
C ALA A 46 -16.37 6.44 -32.68
N PHE A 47 -16.01 7.62 -32.16
CA PHE A 47 -14.61 8.05 -32.08
C PHE A 47 -13.90 7.40 -30.90
N ASP A 48 -14.57 7.24 -29.77
CA ASP A 48 -14.02 6.55 -28.61
C ASP A 48 -13.75 5.07 -28.92
N ASP A 49 -14.68 4.40 -29.60
CA ASP A 49 -14.52 3.05 -30.14
C ASP A 49 -13.37 2.99 -31.15
N TRP A 50 -13.33 3.93 -32.10
CA TRP A 50 -12.25 4.02 -33.07
C TRP A 50 -10.89 4.20 -32.37
N LEU A 51 -10.79 5.13 -31.43
CA LEU A 51 -9.56 5.44 -30.70
C LEU A 51 -9.15 4.27 -29.80
N SER A 52 -10.10 3.62 -29.14
CA SER A 52 -9.90 2.42 -28.34
C SER A 52 -9.33 1.29 -29.19
N VAL A 53 -9.95 0.99 -30.33
CA VAL A 53 -9.48 -0.02 -31.28
C VAL A 53 -8.08 0.32 -31.81
N HIS A 54 -7.82 1.58 -32.16
CA HIS A 54 -6.52 1.97 -32.70
C HIS A 54 -5.41 1.97 -31.64
N ARG A 55 -5.72 2.36 -30.40
CA ARG A 55 -4.79 2.21 -29.25
C ARG A 55 -4.49 0.74 -28.99
N GLN A 56 -5.51 -0.10 -28.98
CA GLN A 56 -5.35 -1.55 -28.79
C GLN A 56 -4.48 -2.16 -29.90
N GLN A 57 -4.71 -1.77 -31.17
CA GLN A 57 -3.88 -2.21 -32.29
C GLN A 57 -2.44 -1.72 -32.20
N ALA A 58 -2.22 -0.46 -31.79
CA ALA A 58 -0.89 0.08 -31.58
C ALA A 58 -0.13 -0.65 -30.48
N GLU A 59 -0.79 -0.91 -29.34
CA GLU A 59 -0.20 -1.67 -28.23
C GLU A 59 0.08 -3.13 -28.61
N GLN A 60 -0.82 -3.81 -29.32
CA GLN A 60 -0.57 -5.17 -29.82
C GLN A 60 0.63 -5.25 -30.78
N ARG A 61 0.78 -4.26 -31.67
CA ARG A 61 1.92 -4.18 -32.60
C ARG A 61 3.23 -3.96 -31.86
N LEU A 62 3.21 -3.09 -30.85
CA LEU A 62 4.38 -2.82 -30.01
C LEU A 62 4.77 -4.05 -29.19
N GLN A 63 3.81 -4.69 -28.53
CA GLN A 63 4.02 -5.93 -27.76
C GLN A 63 4.62 -7.05 -28.62
N SER A 64 4.09 -7.23 -29.84
CA SER A 64 4.61 -8.21 -30.79
C SER A 64 6.06 -7.89 -31.19
N ALA A 65 6.36 -6.62 -31.47
CA ALA A 65 7.70 -6.20 -31.86
C ALA A 65 8.73 -6.40 -30.73
N VAL A 66 8.35 -6.07 -29.48
CA VAL A 66 9.23 -6.25 -28.31
C VAL A 66 9.42 -7.74 -27.99
N SER A 67 8.38 -8.57 -28.09
CA SER A 67 8.51 -10.03 -27.92
C SER A 67 9.47 -10.66 -28.94
N VAL A 68 9.38 -10.24 -30.21
CA VAL A 68 10.32 -10.68 -31.26
C VAL A 68 11.74 -10.22 -30.95
N ALA A 69 11.93 -8.98 -30.49
CA ALA A 69 13.24 -8.46 -30.12
C ALA A 69 13.85 -9.22 -28.92
N LEU A 70 13.07 -9.49 -27.88
CA LEU A 70 13.50 -10.27 -26.70
C LEU A 70 13.91 -11.70 -27.11
N SER A 71 13.11 -12.38 -27.94
CA SER A 71 13.46 -13.73 -28.42
C SER A 71 14.72 -13.74 -29.31
N ALA A 72 14.95 -12.68 -30.08
CA ALA A 72 16.16 -12.55 -30.88
C ALA A 72 17.40 -12.29 -30.00
N LEU A 73 17.27 -11.47 -28.95
CA LEU A 73 18.35 -11.18 -28.00
C LEU A 73 18.72 -12.41 -27.15
N GLU A 74 17.71 -13.20 -26.75
CA GLU A 74 17.89 -14.47 -26.04
C GLU A 74 18.63 -15.51 -26.90
N LYS A 75 18.22 -15.66 -28.17
CA LYS A 75 18.91 -16.56 -29.13
C LYS A 75 20.31 -16.09 -29.53
N GLY A 76 20.56 -14.79 -29.44
CA GLY A 76 21.85 -14.17 -29.76
C GLY A 76 22.83 -14.11 -28.59
N ASP A 77 22.48 -14.70 -27.44
CA ASP A 77 23.27 -14.70 -26.19
C ASP A 77 23.62 -13.28 -25.68
N ASN A 78 22.82 -12.29 -26.07
CA ASN A 78 23.01 -10.89 -25.67
C ASN A 78 22.18 -10.57 -24.42
N LEU A 79 22.50 -11.28 -23.34
CA LEU A 79 21.74 -11.30 -22.08
C LEU A 79 21.67 -9.93 -21.39
N SER A 80 22.66 -9.05 -21.63
CA SER A 80 22.67 -7.68 -21.07
C SER A 80 21.61 -6.79 -21.70
N GLU A 81 21.48 -6.80 -23.03
CA GLU A 81 20.45 -6.05 -23.75
C GLU A 81 19.06 -6.68 -23.56
N TYR A 82 18.99 -8.02 -23.43
CA TYR A 82 17.76 -8.72 -23.03
C TYR A 82 17.26 -8.23 -21.66
N ALA A 83 18.12 -8.24 -20.64
CA ALA A 83 17.75 -7.80 -19.29
C ALA A 83 17.33 -6.33 -19.26
N ARG A 84 18.00 -5.48 -20.03
CA ARG A 84 17.67 -4.05 -20.13
C ARG A 84 16.33 -3.82 -20.82
N LEU A 85 16.08 -4.45 -21.97
CA LEU A 85 14.82 -4.32 -22.71
C LEU A 85 13.65 -4.92 -21.93
N SER A 86 13.84 -6.08 -21.29
CA SER A 86 12.83 -6.73 -20.46
C SER A 86 12.45 -5.88 -19.23
N SER A 87 13.46 -5.31 -18.55
CA SER A 87 13.26 -4.41 -17.41
C SER A 87 12.55 -3.10 -17.79
N LEU A 88 12.86 -2.52 -18.95
CA LEU A 88 12.16 -1.31 -19.42
C LEU A 88 10.75 -1.62 -19.94
N TRP A 89 10.54 -2.80 -20.53
CA TRP A 89 9.24 -3.24 -21.01
C TRP A 89 8.27 -3.54 -19.86
N SER A 90 8.76 -4.11 -18.76
CA SER A 90 7.96 -4.37 -17.55
C SER A 90 7.51 -3.11 -16.81
N VAL A 91 8.08 -1.95 -17.12
CA VAL A 91 7.64 -0.63 -16.62
C VAL A 91 6.44 -0.09 -17.43
N ARG A 92 6.36 -0.36 -18.74
CA ARG A 92 5.26 0.10 -19.62
C ARG A 92 4.06 -0.84 -19.60
N HIS A 93 4.35 -2.13 -19.47
CA HIS A 93 3.38 -3.12 -19.08
C HIS A 93 3.83 -3.69 -17.75
N PRO A 94 3.57 -2.96 -16.63
CA PRO A 94 3.45 -3.66 -15.36
C PRO A 94 2.40 -4.73 -15.65
N PRO A 95 2.66 -6.00 -15.34
CA PRO A 95 1.76 -7.04 -15.76
C PRO A 95 0.36 -6.67 -15.27
N ALA A 96 -0.62 -6.61 -16.18
CA ALA A 96 -2.01 -6.87 -15.82
C ALA A 96 -2.07 -8.34 -15.37
N GLN A 97 -1.49 -8.59 -14.20
CA GLN A 97 -1.16 -9.91 -13.66
C GLN A 97 -2.41 -10.64 -13.19
N THR A 98 -3.51 -9.92 -12.97
CA THR A 98 -4.79 -10.45 -12.50
C THR A 98 -5.48 -11.40 -13.49
N ILE A 99 -5.14 -11.35 -14.79
CA ILE A 99 -5.65 -12.29 -15.82
C ILE A 99 -4.53 -13.10 -16.48
N ALA A 100 -3.29 -12.57 -16.50
CA ALA A 100 -2.15 -13.29 -17.04
C ALA A 100 -1.58 -14.34 -16.06
N ASP A 101 -1.69 -14.19 -14.73
CA ASP A 101 -1.28 -15.26 -13.79
C ASP A 101 -2.24 -16.46 -13.84
N ARG A 102 -3.52 -16.22 -14.11
CA ARG A 102 -4.47 -17.30 -14.50
C ARG A 102 -4.04 -18.02 -15.79
N LYS A 103 -3.15 -17.42 -16.60
CA LYS A 103 -2.60 -17.98 -17.85
C LYS A 103 -1.13 -18.43 -17.76
N GLN A 104 -0.36 -18.01 -16.76
CA GLN A 104 1.07 -18.37 -16.59
C GLN A 104 1.29 -19.67 -15.80
N GLY A 105 0.25 -20.26 -15.21
CA GLY A 105 0.39 -21.54 -14.50
C GLY A 105 1.11 -21.44 -13.16
N LYS A 106 1.17 -20.25 -12.53
CA LYS A 106 1.64 -20.10 -11.16
C LYS A 106 0.63 -20.67 -10.18
N VAL A 107 1.10 -21.43 -9.19
CA VAL A 107 0.25 -22.01 -8.16
C VAL A 107 0.04 -20.97 -7.05
N ARG A 108 -1.23 -20.74 -6.69
CA ARG A 108 -1.61 -19.79 -5.64
C ARG A 108 -1.83 -20.55 -4.33
N ILE A 109 -1.09 -20.18 -3.29
CA ILE A 109 -1.08 -20.88 -2.01
C ILE A 109 -1.23 -19.88 -0.85
N ALA A 110 -1.94 -20.26 0.21
CA ALA A 110 -1.90 -19.52 1.48
C ALA A 110 -1.32 -20.40 2.59
N VAL A 111 -0.53 -19.82 3.48
CA VAL A 111 -0.07 -20.51 4.70
C VAL A 111 -0.93 -20.03 5.86
N LEU A 112 -1.79 -20.91 6.36
CA LEU A 112 -2.68 -20.58 7.47
C LEU A 112 -1.94 -20.62 8.80
N PRO A 113 -2.39 -19.86 9.82
CA PRO A 113 -1.82 -19.92 11.16
C PRO A 113 -1.84 -21.36 11.70
N PHE A 114 -0.69 -21.85 12.13
CA PHE A 114 -0.59 -23.20 12.67
C PHE A 114 -1.24 -23.29 14.04
N LYS A 115 -1.99 -24.37 14.27
CA LYS A 115 -2.57 -24.65 15.59
C LYS A 115 -1.43 -25.00 16.55
N SER A 116 -1.31 -24.26 17.64
CA SER A 116 -0.33 -24.55 18.68
C SER A 116 -0.99 -25.31 19.83
N ILE A 117 -0.52 -26.54 20.07
CA ILE A 117 -0.88 -27.36 21.23
C ILE A 117 0.34 -27.32 22.15
N ALA A 118 0.49 -26.22 22.88
CA ALA A 118 1.67 -25.91 23.71
C ALA A 118 1.27 -25.40 25.11
N ASP A 119 2.27 -25.26 25.98
CA ASP A 119 2.20 -24.62 27.30
C ASP A 119 1.74 -23.15 27.16
N PRO A 120 0.77 -22.66 27.95
CA PRO A 120 0.23 -21.29 27.90
C PRO A 120 1.25 -20.14 27.85
N ALA A 121 2.50 -20.37 28.30
CA ALA A 121 3.54 -19.36 28.39
C ALA A 121 4.17 -18.92 27.05
N ASP A 122 4.05 -19.71 25.97
CA ASP A 122 4.66 -19.40 24.65
C ASP A 122 3.80 -18.42 23.82
N HIS A 123 2.53 -18.22 24.22
CA HIS A 123 1.55 -17.36 23.55
C HIS A 123 1.42 -17.54 22.02
N GLY A 124 1.88 -18.69 21.47
CA GLY A 124 1.84 -18.99 20.04
C GLY A 124 2.91 -18.30 19.19
N PHE A 125 3.86 -17.57 19.79
CA PHE A 125 4.88 -16.83 19.03
C PHE A 125 5.79 -17.74 18.21
N PHE A 126 6.14 -18.91 18.75
CA PHE A 126 6.91 -19.90 18.01
C PHE A 126 6.18 -20.35 16.73
N ALA A 127 4.90 -20.69 16.84
CA ALA A 127 4.09 -21.15 15.71
C ALA A 127 3.88 -20.06 14.66
N ASP A 128 3.57 -18.84 15.11
CA ASP A 128 3.44 -17.68 14.22
C ASP A 128 4.76 -17.38 13.49
N GLY A 129 5.91 -17.62 14.15
CA GLY A 129 7.24 -17.48 13.56
C GLY A 129 7.58 -18.51 12.47
N VAL A 130 7.23 -19.79 12.69
CA VAL A 130 7.39 -20.84 11.68
C VAL A 130 6.54 -20.53 10.45
N VAL A 131 5.30 -20.07 10.65
CA VAL A 131 4.42 -19.67 9.54
C VAL A 131 5.01 -18.49 8.77
N ASP A 132 5.53 -17.47 9.46
CA ASP A 132 6.16 -16.30 8.83
C ASP A 132 7.35 -16.70 7.95
N GLU A 133 8.17 -17.62 8.44
CA GLU A 133 9.32 -18.15 7.70
C GLU A 133 8.89 -18.96 6.46
N LEU A 134 7.83 -19.76 6.58
CA LEU A 134 7.26 -20.50 5.44
C LEU A 134 6.67 -19.56 4.39
N ILE A 135 5.88 -18.56 4.78
CA ILE A 135 5.33 -17.54 3.86
C ILE A 135 6.47 -16.89 3.08
N THR A 136 7.52 -16.50 3.81
CA THR A 136 8.69 -15.86 3.25
C THR A 136 9.45 -16.78 2.28
N SER A 137 9.74 -18.03 2.69
CA SER A 137 10.49 -18.98 1.87
C SER A 137 9.74 -19.37 0.60
N LEU A 138 8.42 -19.61 0.71
CA LEU A 138 7.57 -19.93 -0.44
C LEU A 138 7.40 -18.73 -1.38
N GLY A 139 7.40 -17.51 -0.85
CA GLY A 139 7.34 -16.28 -1.66
C GLY A 139 8.55 -16.07 -2.59
N GLN A 140 9.67 -16.76 -2.32
CA GLN A 140 10.87 -16.75 -3.17
C GLN A 140 10.83 -17.81 -4.29
N VAL A 141 9.81 -18.67 -4.33
CA VAL A 141 9.64 -19.64 -5.42
C VAL A 141 8.95 -18.93 -6.58
N PRO A 142 9.59 -18.77 -7.76
CA PRO A 142 9.04 -17.92 -8.83
C PRO A 142 7.67 -18.39 -9.39
N GLN A 143 7.40 -19.70 -9.28
CA GLN A 143 6.15 -20.33 -9.72
C GLN A 143 5.04 -20.32 -8.67
N LEU A 144 5.30 -19.78 -7.47
CA LEU A 144 4.32 -19.60 -6.42
C LEU A 144 3.86 -18.15 -6.31
N LEU A 145 2.59 -17.99 -5.96
CA LEU A 145 2.03 -16.75 -5.42
C LEU A 145 1.49 -17.06 -4.04
N VAL A 146 2.13 -16.49 -3.02
CA VAL A 146 1.78 -16.73 -1.62
C VAL A 146 0.86 -15.62 -1.14
N ALA A 147 -0.29 -15.99 -0.60
CA ALA A 147 -1.20 -15.02 0.00
C ALA A 147 -0.52 -14.27 1.15
N GLY A 148 -0.81 -12.97 1.23
CA GLY A 148 -0.26 -12.08 2.24
C GLY A 148 -0.52 -12.58 3.65
N ARG A 149 0.45 -12.31 4.52
CA ARG A 149 0.41 -12.72 5.92
C ARG A 149 -0.79 -12.13 6.65
N THR A 150 -1.04 -10.83 6.49
CA THR A 150 -2.17 -10.14 7.12
C THR A 150 -3.47 -10.87 6.80
N SER A 151 -3.64 -11.27 5.53
CA SER A 151 -4.82 -11.99 5.10
C SER A 151 -4.94 -13.40 5.65
N SER A 152 -3.86 -14.16 5.60
CA SER A 152 -3.86 -15.52 6.13
C SER A 152 -4.13 -15.54 7.64
N PHE A 153 -3.57 -14.58 8.38
CA PHE A 153 -3.70 -14.52 9.84
C PHE A 153 -5.08 -14.08 10.34
N GLN A 154 -5.94 -13.48 9.50
CA GLN A 154 -7.34 -13.22 9.87
C GLN A 154 -8.15 -14.50 10.09
N PHE A 155 -7.67 -15.64 9.57
CA PHE A 155 -8.31 -16.94 9.75
C PHE A 155 -7.77 -17.72 10.94
N LYS A 156 -6.95 -17.10 11.81
CA LYS A 156 -6.54 -17.71 13.08
C LYS A 156 -7.78 -18.08 13.88
N ASP A 157 -7.86 -19.35 14.30
CA ASP A 157 -8.98 -19.93 15.04
C ASP A 157 -10.35 -19.82 14.31
N SER A 158 -10.35 -19.71 12.98
CA SER A 158 -11.59 -19.67 12.19
C SER A 158 -12.20 -21.06 12.02
N ASP A 159 -13.52 -21.16 12.23
CA ASP A 159 -14.31 -22.37 11.94
C ASP A 159 -14.79 -22.46 10.48
N LYS A 160 -14.33 -21.55 9.59
CA LYS A 160 -14.73 -21.56 8.18
C LYS A 160 -14.16 -22.80 7.47
N PRO A 161 -14.91 -23.40 6.53
CA PRO A 161 -14.40 -24.53 5.76
C PRO A 161 -13.25 -24.08 4.83
N PRO A 162 -12.25 -24.94 4.56
CA PRO A 162 -11.09 -24.61 3.73
C PRO A 162 -11.43 -23.97 2.38
N SER A 163 -12.45 -24.47 1.68
CA SER A 163 -12.90 -23.91 0.40
C SER A 163 -13.32 -22.43 0.51
N LYS A 164 -13.96 -22.02 1.61
CA LYS A 164 -14.36 -20.62 1.83
C LYS A 164 -13.19 -19.72 2.19
N ILE A 165 -12.21 -20.26 2.91
CA ILE A 165 -10.96 -19.55 3.20
C ILE A 165 -10.21 -19.32 1.89
N ALA A 166 -10.06 -20.36 1.07
CA ALA A 166 -9.41 -20.29 -0.23
C ALA A 166 -10.11 -19.32 -1.21
N ASP A 167 -11.45 -19.36 -1.28
CA ASP A 167 -12.25 -18.39 -2.04
C ASP A 167 -11.93 -16.95 -1.62
N THR A 168 -11.87 -16.68 -0.31
CA THR A 168 -11.64 -15.34 0.24
C THR A 168 -10.21 -14.86 -0.01
N LEU A 169 -9.24 -15.76 0.06
CA LEU A 169 -7.82 -15.48 -0.16
C LEU A 169 -7.42 -15.53 -1.65
N ASN A 170 -8.33 -15.92 -2.54
CA ASN A 170 -8.08 -16.16 -3.95
C ASN A 170 -6.90 -17.14 -4.17
N VAL A 171 -6.92 -18.29 -3.49
CA VAL A 171 -5.87 -19.33 -3.60
C VAL A 171 -6.42 -20.68 -4.01
N SER A 172 -5.57 -21.50 -4.62
CA SER A 172 -5.89 -22.88 -5.05
C SER A 172 -5.56 -23.93 -3.99
N HIS A 173 -4.59 -23.62 -3.12
CA HIS A 173 -4.10 -24.53 -2.11
C HIS A 173 -3.94 -23.83 -0.76
N LEU A 174 -4.15 -24.58 0.32
CA LEU A 174 -3.96 -24.12 1.69
C LEU A 174 -2.90 -24.98 2.37
N LEU A 175 -1.90 -24.33 2.97
CA LEU A 175 -0.94 -24.99 3.85
C LEU A 175 -1.44 -24.85 5.28
N GLU A 176 -1.87 -25.96 5.86
CA GLU A 176 -2.29 -26.06 7.25
C GLU A 176 -1.20 -26.74 8.08
N GLY A 177 -1.20 -26.48 9.39
CA GLY A 177 -0.24 -27.12 10.26
C GLY A 177 -0.62 -27.11 11.72
N THR A 178 -0.02 -28.03 12.46
CA THR A 178 -0.11 -28.13 13.91
C THR A 178 1.28 -28.25 14.50
N ILE A 179 1.55 -27.47 15.52
CA ILE A 179 2.76 -27.59 16.34
C ILE A 179 2.35 -28.14 17.70
N TYR A 180 2.83 -29.35 18.01
CA TYR A 180 2.66 -29.97 19.31
C TYR A 180 3.96 -29.83 20.09
N ARG A 181 3.89 -29.26 21.29
CA ARG A 181 5.05 -29.08 22.16
C ARG A 181 4.79 -29.70 23.54
N GLN A 182 5.65 -30.62 23.94
CA GLN A 182 5.62 -31.24 25.26
C GLN A 182 7.02 -31.21 25.89
N GLY A 183 7.26 -30.22 26.77
CA GLY A 183 8.58 -29.95 27.32
C GLY A 183 9.58 -29.56 26.21
N GLU A 184 10.65 -30.34 26.09
CA GLU A 184 11.66 -30.19 25.02
C GLU A 184 11.33 -30.99 23.76
N GLN A 185 10.23 -31.74 23.68
CA GLN A 185 9.84 -32.45 22.46
C GLN A 185 8.90 -31.59 21.61
N VAL A 186 9.15 -31.55 20.30
CA VAL A 186 8.31 -30.84 19.33
C VAL A 186 7.99 -31.73 18.15
N ARG A 187 6.71 -31.71 17.79
CA ARG A 187 6.22 -32.26 16.53
C ARG A 187 5.61 -31.12 15.70
N VAL A 188 6.06 -30.99 14.47
CA VAL A 188 5.46 -30.08 13.48
C VAL A 188 4.85 -30.92 12.38
N ALA A 189 3.53 -30.89 12.28
CA ALA A 189 2.78 -31.52 11.19
C ALA A 189 2.30 -30.42 10.24
N VAL A 190 2.56 -30.57 8.95
CA VAL A 190 2.17 -29.64 7.89
C VAL A 190 1.47 -30.43 6.80
N SER A 191 0.38 -29.91 6.27
CA SER A 191 -0.35 -30.51 5.16
C SER A 191 -0.76 -29.49 4.12
N LEU A 192 -0.69 -29.90 2.85
CA LEU A 192 -1.15 -29.13 1.71
C LEU A 192 -2.53 -29.64 1.31
N VAL A 193 -3.54 -28.79 1.42
CA VAL A 193 -4.92 -29.08 1.08
C VAL A 193 -5.26 -28.45 -0.27
N ASP A 194 -5.79 -29.26 -1.19
CA ASP A 194 -6.41 -28.75 -2.41
C ASP A 194 -7.77 -28.12 -2.07
N ALA A 195 -7.94 -26.84 -2.41
CA ALA A 195 -9.13 -26.10 -2.02
C ALA A 195 -10.40 -26.51 -2.78
N GLU A 196 -10.26 -27.04 -3.99
CA GLU A 196 -11.38 -27.45 -4.84
C GLU A 196 -11.96 -28.78 -4.34
N SER A 197 -11.09 -29.75 -4.09
CA SER A 197 -11.48 -31.09 -3.67
C SER A 197 -11.62 -31.22 -2.15
N GLY A 198 -10.98 -30.33 -1.38
CA GLY A 198 -10.91 -30.38 0.08
C GLY A 198 -10.07 -31.55 0.61
N PHE A 199 -9.26 -32.17 -0.24
CA PHE A 199 -8.43 -33.33 0.14
C PHE A 199 -7.00 -32.90 0.39
N GLU A 200 -6.35 -33.58 1.35
CA GLU A 200 -4.92 -33.47 1.56
C GLU A 200 -4.19 -34.06 0.34
N SER A 201 -3.36 -33.24 -0.29
CA SER A 201 -2.57 -33.58 -1.47
C SER A 201 -1.12 -33.94 -1.13
N TRP A 202 -0.61 -33.43 0.00
CA TRP A 202 0.73 -33.69 0.51
C TRP A 202 0.78 -33.43 2.02
N ALA A 203 1.65 -34.13 2.74
CA ALA A 203 1.90 -33.88 4.15
C ALA A 203 3.37 -34.11 4.50
N TYR A 204 3.82 -33.40 5.53
CA TYR A 204 5.15 -33.52 6.11
C TYR A 204 5.06 -33.49 7.63
N CYS A 205 5.86 -34.33 8.29
CA CYS A 205 5.95 -34.37 9.74
C CYS A 205 7.42 -34.30 10.14
N TYR A 206 7.73 -33.36 11.02
CA TYR A 206 8.98 -33.32 11.75
C TYR A 206 8.75 -33.76 13.19
N ASP A 207 9.63 -34.63 13.68
CA ASP A 207 9.66 -35.13 15.05
C ASP A 207 11.07 -34.95 15.60
N GLY A 208 11.22 -34.22 16.70
CA GLY A 208 12.51 -34.04 17.34
C GLY A 208 12.44 -33.26 18.65
N SER A 209 13.60 -32.95 19.23
CA SER A 209 13.63 -31.99 20.32
C SER A 209 13.48 -30.56 19.80
N LEU A 210 13.15 -29.64 20.70
CA LEU A 210 13.09 -28.21 20.42
C LEU A 210 14.47 -27.72 19.97
N ASP A 211 15.55 -28.11 20.66
CA ASP A 211 16.93 -27.81 20.26
C ASP A 211 17.26 -28.36 18.86
N ASP A 212 16.88 -29.61 18.57
CA ASP A 212 17.07 -30.19 17.24
C ASP A 212 16.29 -29.42 16.18
N MET A 213 15.06 -28.99 16.49
CA MET A 213 14.23 -28.24 15.55
C MET A 213 14.82 -26.85 15.28
N PHE A 214 15.39 -26.20 16.29
CA PHE A 214 16.09 -24.93 16.12
C PHE A 214 17.34 -25.10 15.25
N ALA A 215 18.13 -26.15 15.49
CA ALA A 215 19.31 -26.47 14.70
C ALA A 215 18.96 -26.86 13.26
N ALA A 216 17.88 -27.63 13.07
CA ALA A 216 17.42 -28.15 11.79
C ALA A 216 16.38 -27.23 11.10
N ARG A 217 16.05 -26.07 11.66
CA ARG A 217 14.97 -25.19 11.17
C ARG A 217 15.09 -24.88 9.68
N ALA A 218 16.27 -24.44 9.24
CA ALA A 218 16.53 -24.14 7.84
C ALA A 218 16.36 -25.39 6.95
N GLU A 219 16.75 -26.56 7.45
CA GLU A 219 16.58 -27.85 6.77
C GLU A 219 15.10 -28.26 6.71
N VAL A 220 14.34 -28.04 7.78
CA VAL A 220 12.90 -28.31 7.85
C VAL A 220 12.13 -27.41 6.89
N VAL A 221 12.39 -26.11 6.89
CA VAL A 221 11.78 -25.17 5.93
C VAL A 221 12.16 -25.54 4.51
N GLN A 222 13.43 -25.87 4.25
CA GLN A 222 13.86 -26.31 2.93
C GLN A 222 13.20 -27.64 2.51
N ALA A 223 13.05 -28.59 3.43
CA ALA A 223 12.38 -29.86 3.18
C ALA A 223 10.89 -29.67 2.86
N ILE A 224 10.20 -28.78 3.58
CA ILE A 224 8.82 -28.39 3.30
C ILE A 224 8.73 -27.72 1.93
N THR A 225 9.56 -26.71 1.65
CA THR A 225 9.56 -26.00 0.37
C THR A 225 9.85 -26.92 -0.81
N ASN A 226 10.80 -27.86 -0.67
CA ASN A 226 11.12 -28.85 -1.70
C ASN A 226 9.97 -29.86 -1.89
N GLY A 227 9.43 -30.40 -0.79
CA GLY A 227 8.32 -31.36 -0.86
C GLY A 227 7.05 -30.74 -1.46
N LEU A 228 6.77 -29.47 -1.14
CA LEU A 228 5.70 -28.71 -1.77
C LEU A 228 5.98 -28.44 -3.25
N SER A 229 7.21 -28.10 -3.61
CA SER A 229 7.60 -27.91 -5.02
C SER A 229 7.38 -29.18 -5.84
N ASP A 230 7.75 -30.35 -5.29
CA ASP A 230 7.54 -31.64 -5.92
C ASP A 230 6.05 -32.00 -6.04
N ALA A 231 5.28 -31.82 -4.95
CA ALA A 231 3.84 -32.07 -4.92
C ALA A 231 3.08 -31.22 -5.95
N LEU A 232 3.50 -29.96 -6.10
CA LEU A 232 2.94 -28.98 -7.03
C LEU A 232 3.58 -29.04 -8.43
N LYS A 233 4.56 -29.92 -8.65
CA LYS A 233 5.28 -30.09 -9.92
C LYS A 233 5.95 -28.82 -10.43
N LEU A 234 6.51 -28.02 -9.52
CA LEU A 234 7.22 -26.79 -9.86
C LEU A 234 8.60 -27.13 -10.43
N THR A 235 9.05 -26.38 -11.44
CA THR A 235 10.35 -26.62 -12.11
C THR A 235 11.48 -25.73 -11.61
N GLU A 236 11.18 -24.75 -10.76
CA GLU A 236 12.13 -23.80 -10.18
C GLU A 236 12.01 -23.84 -8.66
N HIS A 237 13.15 -23.95 -7.98
CA HIS A 237 13.22 -23.97 -6.52
C HIS A 237 13.54 -22.58 -5.97
N ALA A 238 13.19 -22.34 -4.70
CA ALA A 238 13.56 -21.11 -4.01
C ALA A 238 15.07 -20.88 -4.06
N SER A 239 15.46 -19.61 -4.22
CA SER A 239 16.85 -19.20 -3.96
C SER A 239 17.22 -19.46 -2.49
N GLN A 240 18.52 -19.60 -2.21
CA GLN A 240 19.07 -20.00 -0.90
C GLN A 240 18.27 -19.46 0.29
N PRO A 241 17.98 -20.31 1.30
CA PRO A 241 17.21 -19.89 2.47
C PRO A 241 17.89 -18.73 3.20
N ARG A 242 17.08 -17.82 3.76
CA ARG A 242 17.58 -16.69 4.55
C ARG A 242 18.42 -17.21 5.71
N LYS A 243 19.59 -16.61 5.91
CA LYS A 243 20.46 -16.93 7.05
C LYS A 243 19.91 -16.22 8.30
N LEU A 244 19.16 -16.95 9.13
CA LEU A 244 18.78 -16.47 10.47
C LEU A 244 19.84 -16.87 11.50
N THR A 245 19.67 -16.39 12.73
CA THR A 245 20.56 -16.73 13.86
C THR A 245 20.52 -18.23 14.19
N SER A 246 21.65 -18.76 14.65
CA SER A 246 21.75 -20.09 15.27
C SER A 246 21.56 -20.03 16.79
N ASP A 247 21.48 -18.84 17.39
CA ASP A 247 21.24 -18.69 18.82
C ASP A 247 19.74 -18.75 19.12
N ARG A 248 19.34 -19.78 19.88
CA ARG A 248 17.94 -20.05 20.24
C ARG A 248 17.29 -18.88 20.98
N LYS A 249 18.03 -18.19 21.85
CA LYS A 249 17.51 -17.08 22.66
C LYS A 249 17.32 -15.84 21.79
N ALA A 250 18.30 -15.52 20.94
CA ALA A 250 18.19 -14.42 19.99
C ALA A 250 16.98 -14.63 19.04
N TYR A 251 16.82 -15.85 18.53
CA TYR A 251 15.69 -16.17 17.64
C TYR A 251 14.34 -16.06 18.35
N GLY A 252 14.20 -16.56 19.58
CA GLY A 252 12.96 -16.47 20.35
C GLY A 252 12.53 -15.03 20.63
N LEU A 253 13.50 -14.16 20.93
CA LEU A 253 13.25 -12.71 21.10
C LEU A 253 12.88 -12.05 19.77
N TYR A 254 13.58 -12.40 18.69
CA TYR A 254 13.29 -11.92 17.34
C TYR A 254 11.86 -12.26 16.91
N LEU A 255 11.39 -13.49 17.11
CA LEU A 255 10.03 -13.90 16.73
C LEU A 255 8.97 -13.09 17.47
N GLN A 256 9.14 -12.90 18.79
CA GLN A 256 8.20 -12.10 19.59
C GLN A 256 8.20 -10.64 19.12
N GLY A 257 9.38 -10.05 18.91
CA GLY A 257 9.52 -8.69 18.43
C GLY A 257 8.94 -8.49 17.03
N ARG A 258 9.17 -9.43 16.12
CA ARG A 258 8.63 -9.43 14.75
C ARG A 258 7.11 -9.53 14.75
N ALA A 259 6.53 -10.41 15.56
CA ALA A 259 5.07 -10.54 15.70
C ALA A 259 4.41 -9.24 16.19
N LEU A 260 5.03 -8.56 17.17
CA LEU A 260 4.56 -7.26 17.64
C LEU A 260 4.76 -6.14 16.61
N THR A 261 5.86 -6.17 15.85
CA THR A 261 6.14 -5.23 14.76
C THR A 261 5.07 -5.31 13.67
N ILE A 262 4.65 -6.52 13.30
CA ILE A 262 3.60 -6.76 12.29
C ILE A 262 2.23 -6.36 12.81
N ARG A 263 1.94 -6.63 14.08
CA ARG A 263 0.71 -6.15 14.72
C ARG A 263 0.61 -4.63 14.61
N ALA A 264 1.72 -3.93 14.87
CA ALA A 264 1.94 -2.48 14.82
C ALA A 264 1.03 -1.59 15.70
N ILE A 265 -0.24 -1.95 15.83
CA ILE A 265 -1.31 -1.20 16.47
C ILE A 265 -1.57 -1.76 17.87
N GLY A 266 -1.59 -0.85 18.84
CA GLY A 266 -1.89 -1.12 20.23
C GLY A 266 -0.92 -0.42 21.17
N ASP A 267 -1.42 -0.05 22.35
CA ASP A 267 -0.62 0.64 23.35
C ASP A 267 0.55 -0.25 23.83
N GLY A 268 1.75 0.32 23.90
CA GLY A 268 2.99 -0.39 24.28
C GLY A 268 3.48 -1.47 23.31
N VAL A 269 2.75 -1.80 22.23
CA VAL A 269 3.09 -2.90 21.31
C VAL A 269 4.45 -2.70 20.64
N LEU A 270 4.64 -1.57 19.97
CA LEU A 270 5.87 -1.27 19.24
C LEU A 270 7.08 -0.98 20.14
N PRO A 271 6.96 -0.26 21.29
CA PRO A 271 8.05 -0.16 22.25
C PRO A 271 8.55 -1.53 22.74
N THR A 272 7.63 -2.44 23.08
CA THR A 272 8.02 -3.82 23.47
C THR A 272 8.66 -4.57 22.31
N ALA A 273 8.19 -4.38 21.07
CA ALA A 273 8.81 -4.97 19.89
C ALA A 273 10.28 -4.55 19.75
N ILE A 274 10.55 -3.24 19.87
CA ILE A 274 11.89 -2.67 19.80
C ILE A 274 12.79 -3.26 20.89
N GLU A 275 12.35 -3.27 22.15
CA GLU A 275 13.14 -3.82 23.27
C GLU A 275 13.51 -5.30 23.06
N LEU A 276 12.59 -6.11 22.53
CA LEU A 276 12.83 -7.53 22.27
C LEU A 276 13.84 -7.72 21.13
N LEU A 277 13.73 -6.92 20.07
CA LEU A 277 14.64 -6.97 18.92
C LEU A 277 16.04 -6.46 19.28
N GLU A 278 16.14 -5.43 20.11
CA GLU A 278 17.42 -4.95 20.65
C GLU A 278 18.10 -6.04 21.50
N LYS A 279 17.37 -6.70 22.41
CA LYS A 279 17.90 -7.82 23.21
C LYS A 279 18.32 -9.01 22.34
N ALA A 280 17.64 -9.26 21.21
CA ALA A 280 18.06 -10.28 20.27
C ALA A 280 19.42 -9.93 19.62
N LEU A 281 19.61 -8.66 19.26
CA LEU A 281 20.83 -8.15 18.64
C LEU A 281 22.00 -7.99 19.62
N GLU A 282 21.73 -7.81 20.92
CA GLU A 282 22.76 -7.92 21.96
C GLU A 282 23.39 -9.31 22.02
N ILE A 283 22.61 -10.35 21.68
CA ILE A 283 23.05 -11.75 21.66
C ILE A 283 23.72 -12.10 20.33
N ASP A 284 23.09 -11.73 19.21
CA ASP A 284 23.62 -11.95 17.86
C ASP A 284 23.59 -10.66 17.01
N PRO A 285 24.68 -9.87 17.03
CA PRO A 285 24.79 -8.63 16.25
C PRO A 285 24.84 -8.84 14.74
N GLU A 286 25.05 -10.07 14.26
CA GLU A 286 25.15 -10.41 12.84
C GLU A 286 23.81 -10.96 12.29
N PHE A 287 22.75 -10.90 13.09
CA PHE A 287 21.41 -11.33 12.71
C PHE A 287 20.70 -10.30 11.80
N ALA A 288 20.99 -10.38 10.49
CA ALA A 288 20.52 -9.43 9.48
C ALA A 288 19.01 -9.16 9.47
N GLU A 289 18.18 -10.20 9.62
CA GLU A 289 16.72 -10.06 9.62
C GLU A 289 16.19 -9.35 10.87
N CYS A 290 16.89 -9.49 12.00
CA CYS A 290 16.53 -8.80 13.24
C CYS A 290 16.80 -7.29 13.11
N TRP A 291 17.89 -6.91 12.42
CA TRP A 291 18.13 -5.50 12.06
C TRP A 291 17.02 -4.94 11.16
N THR A 292 16.55 -5.71 10.17
CA THR A 292 15.43 -5.29 9.31
C THR A 292 14.13 -5.16 10.09
N ALA A 293 13.84 -6.09 11.00
CA ALA A 293 12.66 -6.01 11.85
C ALA A 293 12.71 -4.82 12.80
N LEU A 294 13.89 -4.51 13.37
CA LEU A 294 14.07 -3.35 14.23
C LEU A 294 13.92 -2.04 13.46
N ALA A 295 14.49 -1.97 12.25
CA ALA A 295 14.30 -0.86 11.33
C ALA A 295 12.81 -0.61 11.02
N GLU A 296 12.06 -1.67 10.74
CA GLU A 296 10.62 -1.60 10.49
C GLU A 296 9.83 -1.16 11.74
N ALA A 297 10.16 -1.70 12.92
CA ALA A 297 9.50 -1.34 14.17
C ALA A 297 9.64 0.16 14.47
N GLU A 298 10.82 0.74 14.23
CA GLU A 298 11.03 2.19 14.34
C GLU A 298 10.23 2.97 13.30
N ILE A 299 10.15 2.54 12.03
CA ILE A 299 9.26 3.19 11.06
C ILE A 299 7.80 3.12 11.52
N ASN A 300 7.33 1.95 11.97
CA ASN A 300 5.96 1.79 12.47
C ASN A 300 5.69 2.68 13.69
N MET A 301 6.67 2.87 14.59
CA MET A 301 6.57 3.83 15.69
C MET A 301 6.30 5.24 15.17
N THR A 302 7.02 5.65 14.13
CA THR A 302 6.85 6.99 13.55
C THR A 302 5.55 7.18 12.78
N VAL A 303 4.83 6.12 12.42
CA VAL A 303 3.57 6.17 11.66
C VAL A 303 2.36 5.99 12.57
N PHE A 304 2.38 5.00 13.46
CA PHE A 304 1.21 4.55 14.23
C PHE A 304 1.20 5.00 15.69
N THR A 305 2.33 5.50 16.19
CA THR A 305 2.44 5.95 17.58
C THR A 305 2.65 7.47 17.63
N PRO A 306 2.00 8.19 18.57
CA PRO A 306 2.34 9.57 18.85
C PRO A 306 3.78 9.66 19.36
N CYS A 307 4.65 10.33 18.61
CA CYS A 307 6.02 10.59 19.02
C CYS A 307 6.50 11.94 18.48
N LEU A 308 7.37 12.62 19.23
CA LEU A 308 7.94 13.93 18.87
C LEU A 308 9.30 13.80 18.17
N ASP A 309 9.95 12.65 18.34
CA ASP A 309 11.27 12.31 17.81
C ASP A 309 11.18 11.57 16.45
N ARG A 310 10.14 11.83 15.64
CA ARG A 310 9.86 11.10 14.39
C ARG A 310 11.06 11.06 13.43
N LEU A 311 11.73 12.19 13.21
CA LEU A 311 12.87 12.26 12.29
C LEU A 311 14.08 11.49 12.84
N GLU A 312 14.38 11.62 14.13
CA GLU A 312 15.48 10.89 14.78
C GLU A 312 15.24 9.38 14.71
N ARG A 313 14.01 8.92 14.98
CA ARG A 313 13.63 7.51 14.84
C ARG A 313 13.73 7.02 13.41
N CYS A 314 13.32 7.83 12.44
CA CYS A 314 13.45 7.48 11.02
C CYS A 314 14.93 7.37 10.60
N GLU A 315 15.80 8.24 11.13
CA GLU A 315 17.25 8.14 10.92
C GLU A 315 17.85 6.88 11.57
N LYS A 316 17.44 6.55 12.81
CA LYS A 316 17.83 5.28 13.47
C LYS A 316 17.39 4.07 12.64
N ALA A 317 16.14 4.06 12.16
CA ALA A 317 15.61 3.02 11.29
C ALA A 317 16.47 2.87 10.02
N ALA A 318 16.90 3.97 9.40
CA ALA A 318 17.80 3.93 8.25
C ALA A 318 19.18 3.37 8.61
N GLY A 319 19.71 3.68 9.79
CA GLY A 319 20.96 3.08 10.31
C GLY A 319 20.86 1.56 10.45
N TYR A 320 19.75 1.07 11.04
CA TYR A 320 19.47 -0.36 11.18
C TYR A 320 19.29 -1.05 9.84
N ALA A 321 18.55 -0.44 8.90
CA ALA A 321 18.37 -0.97 7.55
C ALA A 321 19.70 -1.05 6.78
N LYS A 322 20.59 -0.06 6.92
CA LYS A 322 21.95 -0.10 6.35
C LYS A 322 22.77 -1.26 6.92
N LYS A 323 22.74 -1.47 8.24
CA LYS A 323 23.42 -2.60 8.88
C LYS A 323 22.86 -3.94 8.38
N ALA A 324 21.54 -4.07 8.25
CA ALA A 324 20.89 -5.25 7.68
C ALA A 324 21.37 -5.54 6.25
N LEU A 325 21.46 -4.52 5.40
CA LEU A 325 21.92 -4.66 4.00
C LEU A 325 23.43 -4.95 3.90
N CYS A 326 24.25 -4.46 4.82
CA CYS A 326 25.67 -4.86 4.90
C CYS A 326 25.83 -6.36 5.19
N LEU A 327 24.94 -6.95 5.99
CA LEU A 327 24.97 -8.36 6.36
C LEU A 327 24.29 -9.25 5.31
N SER A 328 23.18 -8.78 4.74
CA SER A 328 22.41 -9.48 3.71
C SER A 328 21.89 -8.48 2.66
N PRO A 329 22.63 -8.31 1.54
CA PRO A 329 22.33 -7.29 0.54
C PRO A 329 21.02 -7.50 -0.24
N GLN A 330 20.39 -8.68 -0.17
CA GLN A 330 19.20 -9.00 -0.98
C GLN A 330 17.88 -8.71 -0.26
N GLN A 331 17.90 -8.05 0.92
CA GLN A 331 16.67 -7.75 1.66
C GLN A 331 15.90 -6.58 1.01
N ALA A 332 14.78 -6.89 0.35
CA ALA A 332 13.89 -5.89 -0.26
C ALA A 332 13.29 -4.94 0.78
N HIS A 333 12.83 -5.49 1.92
CA HIS A 333 12.17 -4.69 2.95
C HIS A 333 13.08 -3.66 3.62
N ALA A 334 14.35 -3.99 3.83
CA ALA A 334 15.33 -3.04 4.34
C ALA A 334 15.51 -1.83 3.37
N ARG A 335 15.42 -2.05 2.06
CA ARG A 335 15.42 -0.96 1.07
C ARG A 335 14.17 -0.10 1.16
N ILE A 336 13.00 -0.70 1.41
CA ILE A 336 11.77 0.06 1.65
C ILE A 336 11.94 0.99 2.86
N VAL A 337 12.54 0.54 3.96
CA VAL A 337 12.84 1.41 5.11
C VAL A 337 13.76 2.57 4.72
N LEU A 338 14.79 2.33 3.91
CA LEU A 338 15.63 3.41 3.39
C LEU A 338 14.84 4.38 2.49
N ALA A 339 13.87 3.88 1.72
CA ALA A 339 13.02 4.72 0.90
C ALA A 339 12.11 5.64 1.74
N PHE A 340 11.57 5.14 2.86
CA PHE A 340 10.88 5.98 3.85
C PHE A 340 11.77 7.11 4.37
N TYR A 341 13.01 6.78 4.74
CA TYR A 341 13.96 7.79 5.19
C TYR A 341 14.25 8.81 4.10
N ALA A 342 14.49 8.38 2.86
CA ALA A 342 14.72 9.28 1.72
C ALA A 342 13.56 10.28 1.52
N TRP A 343 12.30 9.85 1.69
CA TRP A 343 11.14 10.76 1.69
C TRP A 343 11.24 11.86 2.77
N THR A 344 11.68 11.53 3.98
CA THR A 344 11.86 12.53 5.05
C THR A 344 13.01 13.51 4.80
N GLN A 345 13.93 13.15 3.90
CA GLN A 345 15.05 13.99 3.47
C GLN A 345 14.75 14.77 2.17
N ASN A 346 13.49 14.74 1.69
CA ASN A 346 13.08 15.29 0.39
C ASN A 346 13.81 14.68 -0.82
N ASP A 347 14.44 13.50 -0.64
CA ASP A 347 15.07 12.73 -1.72
C ASP A 347 14.06 11.77 -2.36
N ILE A 348 13.13 12.35 -3.12
CA ILE A 348 12.03 11.60 -3.74
C ILE A 348 12.55 10.64 -4.83
N ILE A 349 13.65 11.01 -5.51
CA ILE A 349 14.30 10.15 -6.49
C ILE A 349 14.87 8.90 -5.80
N GLY A 350 15.65 9.09 -4.74
CA GLY A 350 16.23 8.00 -3.96
C GLY A 350 15.16 7.09 -3.36
N ALA A 351 14.05 7.67 -2.87
CA ALA A 351 12.93 6.89 -2.38
C ALA A 351 12.32 5.96 -3.44
N LEU A 352 12.04 6.48 -4.65
CA LEU A 352 11.50 5.69 -5.74
C LEU A 352 12.53 4.67 -6.27
N ASP A 353 13.82 5.03 -6.36
CA ASP A 353 14.89 4.10 -6.79
C ASP A 353 14.96 2.89 -5.87
N LEU A 354 14.99 3.13 -4.55
CA LEU A 354 15.03 2.09 -3.53
C LEU A 354 13.77 1.22 -3.55
N ALA A 355 12.59 1.81 -3.79
CA ALA A 355 11.34 1.06 -3.90
C ALA A 355 11.31 0.17 -5.15
N PHE A 356 11.75 0.68 -6.30
CA PHE A 356 11.85 -0.13 -7.52
C PHE A 356 12.94 -1.20 -7.44
N GLU A 357 14.03 -0.95 -6.72
CA GLU A 357 15.02 -1.99 -6.40
C GLU A 357 14.46 -3.09 -5.50
N ALA A 358 13.69 -2.72 -4.46
CA ALA A 358 13.00 -3.68 -3.63
C ALA A 358 12.03 -4.55 -4.46
N TYR A 359 11.28 -3.93 -5.38
CA TYR A 359 10.40 -4.65 -6.31
C TYR A 359 11.15 -5.59 -7.26
N ARG A 360 12.33 -5.21 -7.75
CA ARG A 360 13.16 -6.11 -8.57
C ARG A 360 13.62 -7.35 -7.80
N LEU A 361 13.82 -7.24 -6.49
CA LEU A 361 14.24 -8.36 -5.63
C LEU A 361 13.06 -9.25 -5.24
N GLU A 362 11.91 -8.66 -4.90
CA GLU A 362 10.72 -9.39 -4.45
C GLU A 362 9.46 -8.89 -5.21
N PRO A 363 9.31 -9.23 -6.51
CA PRO A 363 8.24 -8.68 -7.36
C PRO A 363 6.84 -9.19 -6.99
N ASN A 364 6.76 -10.33 -6.30
CA ASN A 364 5.50 -10.93 -5.85
C ASN A 364 5.28 -10.73 -4.33
N ASN A 365 5.96 -9.77 -3.70
CA ASN A 365 5.71 -9.45 -2.30
C ASN A 365 4.64 -8.34 -2.21
N PRO A 366 3.48 -8.60 -1.55
CA PRO A 366 2.38 -7.64 -1.49
C PRO A 366 2.75 -6.33 -0.79
N ASP A 367 3.63 -6.37 0.20
CA ASP A 367 4.08 -5.16 0.91
C ASP A 367 4.97 -4.30 0.02
N VAL A 368 5.87 -4.92 -0.76
CA VAL A 368 6.74 -4.21 -1.70
C VAL A 368 5.92 -3.57 -2.82
N LEU A 369 4.97 -4.32 -3.39
CA LEU A 369 4.01 -3.83 -4.39
C LEU A 369 3.22 -2.63 -3.87
N ASN A 370 2.68 -2.74 -2.64
CA ASN A 370 1.95 -1.64 -2.01
C ASN A 370 2.81 -0.38 -1.89
N ARG A 371 4.09 -0.53 -1.53
CA ARG A 371 5.00 0.61 -1.31
C ARG A 371 5.37 1.32 -2.61
N VAL A 372 5.67 0.58 -3.67
CA VAL A 372 5.89 1.15 -5.00
C VAL A 372 4.66 1.93 -5.47
N GLY A 373 3.48 1.28 -5.42
CA GLY A 373 2.23 1.94 -5.81
C GLY A 373 1.93 3.18 -4.97
N SER A 374 2.15 3.12 -3.66
CA SER A 374 1.93 4.26 -2.75
C SER A 374 2.85 5.43 -3.09
N PHE A 375 4.15 5.21 -3.33
CA PHE A 375 5.08 6.30 -3.66
C PHE A 375 4.81 6.93 -5.03
N LEU A 376 4.42 6.12 -6.02
CA LEU A 376 3.94 6.62 -7.32
C LEU A 376 2.69 7.47 -7.14
N LEU A 377 1.74 7.02 -6.32
CA LEU A 377 0.52 7.74 -6.01
C LEU A 377 0.81 9.11 -5.35
N TYR A 378 1.75 9.17 -4.40
CA TYR A 378 2.15 10.43 -3.76
C TYR A 378 2.78 11.41 -4.75
N CYS A 379 3.42 10.90 -5.81
CA CYS A 379 3.96 11.71 -6.89
C CYS A 379 2.92 12.05 -7.97
N GLY A 380 1.65 11.71 -7.78
CA GLY A 380 0.56 12.00 -8.72
C GLY A 380 0.51 11.10 -9.94
N ARG A 381 1.19 9.95 -9.88
CA ARG A 381 1.24 8.92 -10.93
C ARG A 381 0.26 7.81 -10.59
N SER A 382 -1.01 8.17 -10.51
CA SER A 382 -2.09 7.27 -10.10
C SER A 382 -2.32 6.16 -11.13
N ARG A 383 -2.16 6.46 -12.43
CA ARG A 383 -2.24 5.45 -13.50
C ARG A 383 -1.16 4.39 -13.38
N ASP A 384 0.07 4.80 -13.11
CA ASP A 384 1.21 3.88 -12.92
C ASP A 384 1.11 3.14 -11.58
N ALA A 385 0.54 3.76 -10.55
CA ALA A 385 0.36 3.17 -9.24
C ALA A 385 -0.67 2.03 -9.24
N LEU A 386 -1.77 2.18 -9.98
CA LEU A 386 -2.94 1.28 -9.93
C LEU A 386 -2.57 -0.21 -10.07
N PRO A 387 -1.78 -0.66 -11.06
CA PRO A 387 -1.45 -2.07 -11.23
C PRO A 387 -0.71 -2.67 -10.03
N TYR A 388 0.18 -1.91 -9.38
CA TYR A 388 0.90 -2.36 -8.20
C TYR A 388 -0.03 -2.51 -6.98
N ILE A 389 -0.98 -1.59 -6.82
CA ILE A 389 -1.96 -1.64 -5.74
C ILE A 389 -2.95 -2.80 -5.96
N GLU A 390 -3.43 -3.00 -7.18
CA GLU A 390 -4.29 -4.13 -7.53
C GLU A 390 -3.59 -5.47 -7.32
N ALA A 391 -2.32 -5.60 -7.72
CA ALA A 391 -1.52 -6.80 -7.48
C ALA A 391 -1.28 -7.06 -5.99
N SER A 392 -1.05 -6.00 -5.20
CA SER A 392 -0.93 -6.11 -3.74
C SER A 392 -2.24 -6.58 -3.09
N ILE A 393 -3.40 -6.09 -3.55
CA ILE A 393 -4.72 -6.54 -3.06
C ILE A 393 -5.02 -7.97 -3.49
N ASP A 394 -4.68 -8.35 -4.72
CA ASP A 394 -4.86 -9.72 -5.22
C ASP A 394 -4.11 -10.75 -4.36
N GLN A 395 -2.97 -10.35 -3.80
CA GLN A 395 -2.15 -11.18 -2.92
C GLN A 395 -2.54 -11.07 -1.44
N ASP A 396 -2.94 -9.89 -0.94
CA ASP A 396 -3.31 -9.65 0.46
C ASP A 396 -4.72 -9.01 0.59
N PRO A 397 -5.80 -9.76 0.22
CA PRO A 397 -7.14 -9.22 -0.05
C PRO A 397 -7.95 -8.78 1.16
N VAL A 398 -7.51 -9.04 2.39
CA VAL A 398 -8.16 -8.54 3.61
C VAL A 398 -7.30 -7.55 4.41
N ASN A 399 -6.24 -7.03 3.79
CA ASN A 399 -5.47 -5.92 4.34
C ASN A 399 -6.15 -4.58 4.02
N GLY A 400 -6.89 -4.03 5.00
CA GLY A 400 -7.67 -2.79 4.81
C GLY A 400 -6.83 -1.57 4.40
N ARG A 401 -5.53 -1.55 4.72
CA ARG A 401 -4.60 -0.50 4.28
C ARG A 401 -4.49 -0.44 2.76
N ASN A 402 -4.51 -1.58 2.08
CA ASN A 402 -4.40 -1.63 0.62
C ASN A 402 -5.61 -0.97 -0.04
N TYR A 403 -6.80 -1.16 0.53
CA TYR A 403 -8.04 -0.54 0.07
C TYR A 403 -8.09 0.97 0.34
N ALA A 404 -7.43 1.45 1.39
CA ALA A 404 -7.24 2.89 1.60
C ALA A 404 -6.46 3.51 0.42
N ILE A 405 -5.35 2.89 0.03
CA ILE A 405 -4.55 3.36 -1.11
C ILE A 405 -5.35 3.24 -2.41
N LEU A 406 -6.06 2.13 -2.62
CA LEU A 406 -6.90 1.93 -3.82
C LEU A 406 -8.01 2.99 -3.94
N SER A 407 -8.67 3.34 -2.84
CA SER A 407 -9.67 4.41 -2.80
C SER A 407 -9.05 5.75 -3.24
N GLY A 408 -7.85 6.08 -2.74
CA GLY A 408 -7.09 7.27 -3.17
C GLY A 408 -6.71 7.25 -4.66
N VAL A 409 -6.24 6.10 -5.17
CA VAL A 409 -5.95 5.92 -6.62
C VAL A 409 -7.19 6.21 -7.46
N HIS A 410 -8.33 5.59 -7.11
CA HIS A 410 -9.58 5.78 -7.84
C HIS A 410 -10.09 7.22 -7.77
N LEU A 411 -9.97 7.90 -6.62
CA LEU A 411 -10.31 9.33 -6.51
C LEU A 411 -9.47 10.19 -7.45
N ASN A 412 -8.16 9.94 -7.52
CA ASN A 412 -7.26 10.70 -8.37
C ASN A 412 -7.51 10.46 -9.87
N LEU A 413 -7.98 9.26 -10.23
CA LEU A 413 -8.36 8.91 -11.59
C LEU A 413 -9.79 9.34 -11.96
N GLY A 414 -10.57 9.86 -11.02
CA GLY A 414 -11.98 10.24 -11.23
C GLY A 414 -12.96 9.06 -11.25
N ASN A 415 -12.53 7.86 -10.82
CA ASN A 415 -13.35 6.65 -10.77
C ASN A 415 -14.13 6.61 -9.44
N ILE A 416 -15.12 7.48 -9.29
CA ILE A 416 -15.72 7.79 -7.99
C ILE A 416 -16.46 6.60 -7.37
N GLU A 417 -17.22 5.83 -8.15
CA GLU A 417 -17.92 4.65 -7.66
C GLU A 417 -16.93 3.60 -7.12
N ALA A 418 -15.85 3.34 -7.86
CA ALA A 418 -14.80 2.42 -7.45
C ALA A 418 -14.04 2.92 -6.21
N ALA A 419 -13.89 4.24 -6.05
CA ALA A 419 -13.31 4.82 -4.84
C ALA A 419 -14.19 4.61 -3.60
N VAL A 420 -15.52 4.74 -3.74
CA VAL A 420 -16.48 4.47 -2.67
C VAL A 420 -16.48 2.98 -2.32
N GLU A 421 -16.47 2.09 -3.32
CA GLU A 421 -16.40 0.63 -3.09
C GLU A 421 -15.13 0.23 -2.33
N ALA A 422 -13.96 0.70 -2.79
CA ALA A 422 -12.70 0.47 -2.10
C ALA A 422 -12.72 1.07 -0.68
N GLY A 423 -13.26 2.27 -0.51
CA GLY A 423 -13.42 2.92 0.79
C GLY A 423 -14.33 2.13 1.73
N GLN A 424 -15.42 1.56 1.23
CA GLN A 424 -16.32 0.71 2.01
C GLN A 424 -15.61 -0.56 2.44
N ARG A 425 -14.89 -1.20 1.51
CA ARG A 425 -14.12 -2.41 1.81
C ARG A 425 -13.04 -2.17 2.86
N MET A 426 -12.37 -1.03 2.82
CA MET A 426 -11.44 -0.59 3.87
C MET A 426 -12.14 -0.54 5.25
N VAL A 427 -13.32 0.08 5.34
CA VAL A 427 -14.08 0.19 6.59
C VAL A 427 -14.57 -1.17 7.09
N ASP A 428 -15.04 -2.04 6.20
CA ASP A 428 -15.47 -3.40 6.53
C ASP A 428 -14.34 -4.25 7.14
N LEU A 429 -13.09 -3.91 6.81
CA LEU A 429 -11.87 -4.52 7.33
C LEU A 429 -11.33 -3.83 8.60
N GLY A 430 -12.11 -2.91 9.20
CA GLY A 430 -11.80 -2.27 10.48
C GLY A 430 -10.85 -1.08 10.40
N PHE A 431 -10.58 -0.55 9.21
CA PHE A 431 -9.75 0.66 9.03
C PHE A 431 -10.55 1.96 9.17
N PRO A 432 -9.90 3.09 9.48
CA PRO A 432 -10.54 4.41 9.56
C PRO A 432 -11.35 4.80 8.32
N SER A 433 -12.56 5.32 8.53
CA SER A 433 -13.51 5.67 7.46
C SER A 433 -13.21 7.00 6.75
N LEU A 434 -12.03 7.57 6.99
CA LEU A 434 -11.64 8.88 6.47
C LEU A 434 -11.71 8.96 4.93
N TRP A 435 -11.23 7.94 4.21
CA TRP A 435 -11.20 7.98 2.73
C TRP A 435 -12.54 7.65 2.11
N LEU A 436 -13.34 6.82 2.77
CA LEU A 436 -14.73 6.62 2.37
C LEU A 436 -15.50 7.94 2.47
N ALA A 437 -15.31 8.70 3.54
CA ALA A 437 -15.91 10.02 3.68
C ALA A 437 -15.48 10.99 2.56
N ALA A 438 -14.18 11.00 2.20
CA ALA A 438 -13.69 11.80 1.09
C ALA A 438 -14.33 11.36 -0.26
N ALA A 439 -14.43 10.05 -0.51
CA ALA A 439 -15.05 9.54 -1.73
C ALA A 439 -16.54 9.87 -1.84
N LEU A 440 -17.29 9.76 -0.72
CA LEU A 440 -18.69 10.17 -0.64
C LEU A 440 -18.86 11.68 -0.83
N ALA A 441 -17.93 12.50 -0.31
CA ALA A 441 -17.98 13.94 -0.52
C ALA A 441 -17.78 14.30 -2.00
N VAL A 442 -16.85 13.63 -2.68
CA VAL A 442 -16.58 13.82 -4.12
C VAL A 442 -17.72 13.29 -4.99
N SER A 443 -18.43 12.23 -4.57
CA SER A 443 -19.64 11.77 -5.27
C SER A 443 -20.84 12.71 -5.12
N GLY A 444 -20.75 13.70 -4.22
CA GLY A 444 -21.79 14.68 -3.94
C GLY A 444 -22.65 14.34 -2.71
N ASP A 445 -22.47 13.17 -2.11
CA ASP A 445 -23.19 12.75 -0.90
C ASP A 445 -22.52 13.32 0.38
N ARG A 446 -22.71 14.62 0.57
CA ARG A 446 -22.12 15.37 1.68
C ARG A 446 -22.67 14.95 3.04
N GLU A 447 -23.92 14.51 3.12
CA GLU A 447 -24.53 14.06 4.37
C GLU A 447 -23.88 12.74 4.81
N ALA A 448 -23.81 11.76 3.92
CA ALA A 448 -23.13 10.50 4.19
C ALA A 448 -21.64 10.71 4.47
N ALA A 449 -20.97 11.66 3.79
CA ALA A 449 -19.58 12.00 4.08
C ALA A 449 -19.38 12.52 5.51
N ILE A 450 -20.25 13.41 5.99
CA ILE A 450 -20.18 13.95 7.36
C ILE A 450 -20.40 12.85 8.40
N GLU A 451 -21.40 11.99 8.18
CA GLU A 451 -21.69 10.86 9.08
C GLU A 451 -20.53 9.87 9.11
N THR A 452 -20.06 9.47 7.93
CA THR A 452 -18.96 8.53 7.75
C THR A 452 -17.66 9.05 8.36
N TYR A 453 -17.35 10.33 8.22
CA TYR A 453 -16.15 10.92 8.79
C TYR A 453 -16.16 10.81 10.32
N GLN A 454 -17.30 11.08 10.96
CA GLN A 454 -17.46 11.00 12.41
C GLN A 454 -17.29 9.57 12.94
N LEU A 455 -17.59 8.53 12.15
CA LEU A 455 -17.38 7.14 12.56
C LEU A 455 -15.91 6.84 12.87
N THR A 456 -14.98 7.58 12.28
CA THR A 456 -13.54 7.48 12.56
C THR A 456 -13.23 7.60 14.05
N LYS A 457 -14.00 8.42 14.81
CA LYS A 457 -13.80 8.61 16.24
C LYS A 457 -13.93 7.31 17.06
N LYS A 458 -14.63 6.30 16.54
CA LYS A 458 -14.78 4.97 17.18
C LYS A 458 -13.46 4.21 17.26
N LEU A 459 -12.47 4.58 16.43
CA LEU A 459 -11.15 3.98 16.40
C LEU A 459 -10.10 4.80 17.17
N MET A 460 -10.52 5.82 17.92
CA MET A 460 -9.64 6.57 18.81
C MET A 460 -9.11 5.68 19.94
N ASN A 461 -7.83 5.87 20.27
CA ASN A 461 -7.05 5.10 21.24
C ASN A 461 -6.91 3.60 20.93
N THR A 462 -7.35 3.17 19.75
CA THR A 462 -7.13 1.81 19.26
C THR A 462 -6.26 1.85 18.01
N VAL A 463 -6.73 2.50 16.95
CA VAL A 463 -6.03 2.62 15.65
C VAL A 463 -5.52 4.05 15.44
N ILE A 464 -6.22 5.05 15.96
CA ILE A 464 -5.87 6.47 15.87
C ILE A 464 -5.58 6.98 17.26
N TYR A 465 -4.47 7.69 17.42
CA TYR A 465 -4.08 8.27 18.70
C TYR A 465 -4.10 9.80 18.63
N PRO A 466 -4.34 10.49 19.76
CA PRO A 466 -4.18 11.94 19.83
C PRO A 466 -2.75 12.38 19.44
N PRO A 467 -2.57 13.59 18.89
CA PRO A 467 -1.25 14.13 18.60
C PRO A 467 -0.31 14.06 19.81
N ALA A 468 0.97 13.84 19.56
CA ALA A 468 1.96 13.66 20.63
C ALA A 468 2.00 14.89 21.56
N GLY A 469 2.02 14.63 22.88
CA GLY A 469 2.03 15.67 23.90
C GLY A 469 0.70 16.41 24.09
N SER A 470 -0.39 16.00 23.41
CA SER A 470 -1.72 16.55 23.66
C SER A 470 -2.44 15.83 24.80
N ALA A 471 -3.26 16.57 25.55
CA ALA A 471 -4.13 15.97 26.56
C ALA A 471 -5.34 15.28 25.89
N PRO A 472 -5.79 14.11 26.38
CA PRO A 472 -7.00 13.47 25.86
C PRO A 472 -8.22 14.41 25.98
N LEU A 473 -9.00 14.51 24.90
CA LEU A 473 -10.27 15.22 24.93
C LEU A 473 -11.28 14.43 25.76
N ASN A 474 -12.12 15.13 26.53
CA ASN A 474 -13.30 14.50 27.11
C ASN A 474 -14.31 14.11 26.00
N PRO A 475 -15.25 13.19 26.25
CA PRO A 475 -16.17 12.71 25.22
C PRO A 475 -16.94 13.81 24.48
N ASP A 476 -17.46 14.80 25.20
CA ASP A 476 -18.24 15.90 24.60
C ASP A 476 -17.38 16.79 23.70
N ALA A 477 -16.16 17.10 24.13
CA ALA A 477 -15.19 17.87 23.34
C ALA A 477 -14.71 17.09 22.12
N MET A 478 -14.51 15.78 22.25
CA MET A 478 -14.18 14.90 21.13
C MET A 478 -15.32 14.89 20.10
N ASP A 479 -16.57 14.73 20.53
CA ASP A 479 -17.74 14.73 19.66
C ASP A 479 -17.91 16.08 18.94
N ALA A 480 -17.75 17.19 19.67
CA ALA A 480 -17.80 18.53 19.09
C ALA A 480 -16.69 18.75 18.06
N TYR A 481 -15.46 18.31 18.36
CA TYR A 481 -14.32 18.40 17.44
C TYR A 481 -14.57 17.61 16.15
N TRP A 482 -14.96 16.34 16.26
CA TRP A 482 -15.19 15.49 15.08
C TRP A 482 -16.34 15.99 14.22
N LEU A 483 -17.42 16.51 14.83
CA LEU A 483 -18.52 17.13 14.09
C LEU A 483 -18.08 18.42 13.39
N MET A 484 -17.29 19.27 14.05
CA MET A 484 -16.76 20.49 13.46
C MET A 484 -15.82 20.17 12.29
N ALA A 485 -14.92 19.21 12.46
CA ALA A 485 -14.03 18.74 11.41
C ALA A 485 -14.82 18.18 10.22
N ALA A 486 -15.77 17.28 10.45
CA ALA A 486 -16.60 16.69 9.41
C ALA A 486 -17.36 17.76 8.60
N LYS A 487 -17.96 18.75 9.28
CA LYS A 487 -18.64 19.86 8.61
C LYS A 487 -17.68 20.75 7.84
N GLY A 488 -16.55 21.11 8.44
CA GLY A 488 -15.55 21.95 7.81
C GLY A 488 -14.99 21.34 6.52
N LEU A 489 -14.80 20.03 6.51
CA LEU A 489 -14.35 19.28 5.34
C LEU A 489 -15.46 19.11 4.30
N TRP A 490 -16.65 18.65 4.72
CA TRP A 490 -17.59 18.01 3.78
C TRP A 490 -18.95 18.69 3.65
N SER A 491 -19.31 19.69 4.47
CA SER A 491 -20.62 20.35 4.32
C SER A 491 -20.72 21.19 3.04
N GLY A 492 -19.57 21.62 2.53
CA GLY A 492 -19.40 22.57 1.44
C GLY A 492 -20.07 23.92 1.69
N LYS A 493 -20.31 24.28 2.96
CA LYS A 493 -20.64 25.64 3.37
C LYS A 493 -19.35 26.38 3.68
N ASP A 494 -19.15 27.54 3.05
CA ASP A 494 -17.95 28.35 3.24
C ASP A 494 -17.68 28.73 4.71
N GLN A 495 -18.74 28.93 5.50
CA GLN A 495 -18.59 29.27 6.91
C GLN A 495 -18.05 28.10 7.73
N ASP A 496 -18.53 26.88 7.50
CA ASP A 496 -18.03 25.69 8.19
C ASP A 496 -16.55 25.46 7.86
N ARG A 497 -16.20 25.59 6.56
CA ARG A 497 -14.82 25.51 6.08
C ARG A 497 -13.94 26.55 6.77
N LYS A 498 -14.32 27.83 6.75
CA LYS A 498 -13.56 28.92 7.41
C LYS A 498 -13.37 28.67 8.91
N ASN A 499 -14.42 28.22 9.60
CA ASN A 499 -14.33 27.89 11.03
C ASN A 499 -13.28 26.80 11.28
N TYR A 500 -13.25 25.74 10.46
CA TYR A 500 -12.28 24.67 10.64
C TYR A 500 -10.86 25.07 10.19
N CYS A 501 -10.72 25.94 9.20
CA CYS A 501 -9.41 26.52 8.85
C CYS A 501 -8.80 27.31 10.02
N MET A 502 -9.61 28.04 10.79
CA MET A 502 -9.13 28.71 12.01
C MET A 502 -8.68 27.70 13.09
N VAL A 503 -9.33 26.53 13.18
CA VAL A 503 -8.88 25.44 14.04
C VAL A 503 -7.54 24.90 13.56
N LEU A 504 -7.33 24.73 12.25
CA LEU A 504 -6.03 24.29 11.73
C LEU A 504 -4.91 25.28 12.06
N GLU A 505 -5.15 26.59 11.95
CA GLU A 505 -4.19 27.62 12.36
C GLU A 505 -3.86 27.55 13.85
N MET A 506 -4.89 27.35 14.70
CA MET A 506 -4.71 27.15 16.13
C MET A 506 -3.90 25.88 16.42
N LEU A 507 -4.23 24.76 15.79
CA LEU A 507 -3.51 23.49 15.97
C LEU A 507 -2.05 23.64 15.53
N HIS A 508 -1.80 24.25 14.38
CA HIS A 508 -0.45 24.50 13.90
C HIS A 508 0.36 25.41 14.84
N ALA A 509 -0.28 26.38 15.50
CA ALA A 509 0.38 27.26 16.46
C ALA A 509 0.61 26.63 17.86
N THR A 510 -0.15 25.60 18.22
CA THR A 510 -0.20 25.08 19.60
C THR A 510 0.24 23.63 19.76
N LEU A 511 0.17 22.81 18.70
CA LEU A 511 0.66 21.42 18.74
C LEU A 511 2.18 21.40 18.83
N HIS A 512 2.69 20.40 19.55
CA HIS A 512 4.12 20.15 19.64
C HIS A 512 4.72 19.77 18.28
N ASP A 513 3.97 19.03 17.45
CA ASP A 513 4.28 18.78 16.05
C ASP A 513 3.37 19.66 15.16
N PRO A 514 3.88 20.78 14.61
CA PRO A 514 3.10 21.69 13.77
C PRO A 514 2.83 21.13 12.36
N CYS A 515 3.45 20.00 12.00
CA CYS A 515 3.31 19.33 10.70
C CYS A 515 2.57 17.99 10.80
N ASP A 516 1.87 17.75 11.92
CA ASP A 516 1.12 16.53 12.17
C ASP A 516 0.02 16.29 11.11
N SER A 517 -0.24 15.01 10.82
CA SER A 517 -1.25 14.58 9.84
C SER A 517 -2.65 15.13 10.11
N THR A 518 -3.00 15.40 11.37
CA THR A 518 -4.28 16.02 11.78
C THR A 518 -4.45 17.45 11.28
N ILE A 519 -3.36 18.12 10.87
CA ILE A 519 -3.38 19.43 10.21
C ILE A 519 -3.28 19.25 8.69
N VAL A 520 -2.26 18.51 8.25
CA VAL A 520 -1.86 18.43 6.85
C VAL A 520 -2.98 17.91 5.95
N LEU A 521 -3.56 16.77 6.32
CA LEU A 521 -4.55 16.09 5.50
C LEU A 521 -5.85 16.90 5.38
N PRO A 522 -6.44 17.43 6.47
CA PRO A 522 -7.54 18.37 6.37
C PRO A 522 -7.24 19.63 5.55
N ALA A 523 -6.03 20.18 5.64
CA ALA A 523 -5.64 21.35 4.86
C ALA A 523 -5.67 21.06 3.34
N ILE A 524 -5.19 19.89 2.91
CA ILE A 524 -5.28 19.44 1.52
C ILE A 524 -6.75 19.34 1.09
N TRP A 525 -7.57 18.65 1.87
CA TRP A 525 -8.98 18.44 1.55
C TRP A 525 -9.81 19.71 1.48
N MET A 526 -9.49 20.71 2.29
CA MET A 526 -10.14 22.02 2.24
C MET A 526 -9.57 22.96 1.18
N GLY A 527 -8.50 22.57 0.46
CA GLY A 527 -7.85 23.46 -0.48
C GLY A 527 -7.11 24.63 0.17
N GLU A 528 -6.67 24.49 1.43
CA GLU A 528 -5.94 25.52 2.19
C GLU A 528 -4.45 25.50 1.85
N ALA A 529 -4.14 25.88 0.61
CA ALA A 529 -2.79 25.83 0.04
C ALA A 529 -1.70 26.46 0.95
N PRO A 530 -1.91 27.64 1.57
CA PRO A 530 -0.90 28.23 2.47
C PRO A 530 -0.54 27.32 3.64
N MET A 531 -1.52 26.64 4.24
CA MET A 531 -1.27 25.71 5.35
C MET A 531 -0.53 24.45 4.87
N VAL A 532 -0.88 23.94 3.68
CA VAL A 532 -0.16 22.80 3.06
C VAL A 532 1.30 23.16 2.83
N PHE A 533 1.59 24.34 2.27
CA PHE A 533 2.96 24.78 1.99
C PHE A 533 3.76 25.08 3.26
N LYS A 534 3.09 25.60 4.31
CA LYS A 534 3.70 25.85 5.62
C LYS A 534 4.05 24.58 6.37
N THR A 535 3.31 23.49 6.15
CA THR A 535 3.53 22.20 6.80
C THR A 535 4.44 21.30 5.99
N LEU A 536 3.96 20.71 4.90
CA LEU A 536 4.73 19.81 4.04
C LEU A 536 5.95 20.50 3.41
N GLY A 537 5.90 21.82 3.23
CA GLY A 537 7.04 22.58 2.71
C GLY A 537 8.10 22.94 3.76
N THR A 538 7.80 22.69 5.04
CA THR A 538 8.75 22.81 6.16
C THR A 538 9.34 21.45 6.50
N GLN A 539 8.50 20.42 6.67
CA GLN A 539 8.96 19.11 7.11
C GLN A 539 8.05 17.98 6.63
N ILE A 540 8.63 17.06 5.87
CA ILE A 540 8.01 15.78 5.50
C ILE A 540 8.38 14.74 6.55
N THR A 541 7.39 14.04 7.09
CA THR A 541 7.55 12.96 8.05
C THR A 541 6.84 11.71 7.55
N THR A 542 7.18 10.56 8.14
CA THR A 542 6.51 9.29 7.87
C THR A 542 5.02 9.29 8.23
N ALA A 543 4.62 10.16 9.15
CA ALA A 543 3.23 10.34 9.56
C ALA A 543 2.43 11.24 8.61
N ASN A 544 3.07 12.12 7.82
CA ASN A 544 2.33 13.11 7.02
C ASN A 544 2.45 12.93 5.50
N PHE A 545 3.49 12.25 4.99
CA PHE A 545 3.68 12.19 3.53
C PHE A 545 2.54 11.44 2.83
N PHE A 546 1.85 10.52 3.51
CA PHE A 546 0.75 9.78 2.87
C PHE A 546 -0.34 10.74 2.38
N ALA A 547 -0.47 11.92 3.00
CA ALA A 547 -1.45 12.94 2.62
C ALA A 547 -1.23 13.47 1.20
N PHE A 548 -0.03 13.33 0.63
CA PHE A 548 0.24 13.67 -0.77
C PHE A 548 -0.66 12.91 -1.76
N MET A 549 -1.16 11.71 -1.43
CA MET A 549 -2.08 11.02 -2.35
C MET A 549 -3.36 11.83 -2.59
N SER A 550 -3.85 12.57 -1.58
CA SER A 550 -5.08 13.36 -1.69
C SER A 550 -4.90 14.64 -2.49
N LEU A 551 -3.66 15.10 -2.70
CA LEU A 551 -3.35 16.31 -3.48
C LEU A 551 -3.81 16.18 -4.94
N TRP A 552 -3.84 14.95 -5.45
CA TRP A 552 -4.09 14.63 -6.85
C TRP A 552 -5.55 14.29 -7.14
N THR A 553 -6.45 14.47 -6.18
CA THR A 553 -7.89 14.29 -6.40
C THR A 553 -8.43 15.50 -7.17
N ASN A 554 -9.03 15.28 -8.34
CA ASN A 554 -9.58 16.35 -9.17
C ASN A 554 -10.98 16.79 -8.70
N ALA A 555 -11.06 17.41 -7.53
CA ALA A 555 -12.32 17.88 -6.94
C ALA A 555 -12.14 19.23 -6.22
N GLU A 556 -13.18 20.05 -6.20
CA GLU A 556 -13.21 21.24 -5.33
C GLU A 556 -13.50 20.84 -3.86
N PRO A 557 -12.85 21.46 -2.87
CA PRO A 557 -11.86 22.53 -2.99
C PRO A 557 -10.40 22.06 -3.11
N ILE A 558 -10.12 20.76 -3.16
CA ILE A 558 -8.76 20.18 -3.23
C ILE A 558 -7.91 20.79 -4.34
N ASN A 559 -8.51 20.99 -5.51
CA ASN A 559 -7.87 21.58 -6.68
C ASN A 559 -7.17 22.91 -6.40
N ARG A 560 -7.66 23.69 -5.43
CA ARG A 560 -7.07 24.99 -5.06
C ARG A 560 -5.62 24.89 -4.59
N VAL A 561 -5.18 23.76 -4.05
CA VAL A 561 -3.78 23.57 -3.66
C VAL A 561 -2.89 23.50 -4.90
N ARG A 562 -3.25 22.67 -5.88
CA ARG A 562 -2.47 22.49 -7.12
C ARG A 562 -2.56 23.70 -8.06
N LEU A 563 -3.68 24.41 -8.03
CA LEU A 563 -3.91 25.61 -8.82
C LEU A 563 -3.35 26.88 -8.17
N HIS A 564 -2.82 26.79 -6.94
CA HIS A 564 -2.22 27.94 -6.29
C HIS A 564 -0.96 28.40 -7.06
N PRO A 565 -0.74 29.71 -7.25
CA PRO A 565 0.42 30.22 -8.00
C PRO A 565 1.77 29.67 -7.52
N ASP A 566 1.95 29.57 -6.20
CA ASP A 566 3.19 29.10 -5.58
C ASP A 566 3.33 27.56 -5.55
N PHE A 567 2.39 26.81 -6.15
CA PHE A 567 2.41 25.35 -6.10
C PHE A 567 3.68 24.76 -6.71
N MET A 568 4.11 25.27 -7.87
CA MET A 568 5.31 24.77 -8.56
C MET A 568 6.58 25.03 -7.75
N ASP A 569 6.71 26.21 -7.14
CA ASP A 569 7.83 26.55 -6.26
C ASP A 569 7.85 25.64 -5.00
N PHE A 570 6.66 25.32 -4.46
CA PHE A 570 6.52 24.39 -3.35
C PHE A 570 7.00 22.99 -3.70
N VAL A 571 6.50 22.40 -4.80
CA VAL A 571 6.85 21.02 -5.21
C VAL A 571 8.30 20.90 -5.70
N GLU A 572 8.88 21.98 -6.24
CA GLU A 572 10.32 22.04 -6.55
C GLU A 572 11.16 21.99 -5.27
N ARG A 573 10.81 22.80 -4.25
CA ARG A 573 11.53 22.85 -2.97
C ARG A 573 11.56 21.51 -2.24
N ILE A 574 10.51 20.70 -2.35
CA ILE A 574 10.43 19.38 -1.71
C ILE A 574 10.90 18.23 -2.61
N GLY A 575 11.52 18.52 -3.76
CA GLY A 575 12.16 17.53 -4.63
C GLY A 575 11.23 16.74 -5.55
N MET A 576 9.93 17.08 -5.63
CA MET A 576 8.98 16.38 -6.50
C MET A 576 9.25 16.62 -7.99
N VAL A 577 9.61 17.85 -8.39
CA VAL A 577 9.90 18.17 -9.81
C VAL A 577 11.03 17.30 -10.36
N ALA A 578 12.09 17.09 -9.58
CA ALA A 578 13.20 16.23 -9.97
C ALA A 578 12.75 14.76 -10.15
N ALA A 579 11.89 14.26 -9.26
CA ALA A 579 11.30 12.94 -9.41
C ALA A 579 10.41 12.83 -10.65
N TRP A 580 9.62 13.86 -10.97
CA TRP A 580 8.78 13.89 -12.17
C TRP A 580 9.58 13.89 -13.47
N GLU A 581 10.74 14.55 -13.50
CA GLU A 581 11.61 14.51 -14.67
C GLU A 581 12.17 13.09 -14.92
N LYS A 582 12.44 12.32 -13.86
CA LYS A 582 12.97 10.95 -13.98
C LYS A 582 11.87 9.92 -14.23
N TYR A 583 10.80 9.95 -13.44
CA TYR A 583 9.79 8.89 -13.42
C TYR A 583 8.58 9.23 -14.28
N GLY A 584 8.36 10.50 -14.60
CA GLY A 584 7.23 11.03 -15.37
C GLY A 584 6.37 11.99 -14.55
N TRP A 585 5.79 12.98 -15.24
CA TRP A 585 4.97 14.03 -14.65
C TRP A 585 3.59 13.52 -14.18
N PRO A 586 2.98 14.15 -13.15
CA PRO A 586 1.68 13.75 -12.61
C PRO A 586 0.57 13.67 -13.67
N ASP A 587 -0.41 12.78 -13.46
CA ASP A 587 -1.52 12.59 -14.40
C ASP A 587 -2.32 13.87 -14.67
N LEU A 588 -2.39 14.78 -13.69
CA LEU A 588 -3.11 16.04 -13.75
C LEU A 588 -2.23 17.27 -14.02
N LEU A 589 -0.93 17.10 -14.21
CA LEU A 589 0.00 18.18 -14.54
C LEU A 589 0.82 17.81 -15.78
N PRO A 590 0.53 18.40 -16.95
CA PRO A 590 1.33 18.13 -18.14
C PRO A 590 2.76 18.61 -17.93
N LYS A 591 3.73 17.88 -18.53
CA LYS A 591 5.12 18.32 -18.56
C LYS A 591 5.19 19.73 -19.15
N PRO A 592 5.88 20.70 -18.50
CA PRO A 592 6.07 22.03 -19.06
C PRO A 592 6.68 21.90 -20.46
N SER A 593 5.98 22.44 -21.46
CA SER A 593 6.48 22.49 -22.82
C SER A 593 7.84 23.15 -22.80
N THR A 594 8.89 22.43 -23.21
CA THR A 594 10.20 23.04 -23.42
C THR A 594 10.04 24.00 -24.59
N ILE A 595 9.82 25.28 -24.32
CA ILE A 595 9.88 26.33 -25.33
C ILE A 595 11.34 26.41 -25.73
N ILE A 596 11.69 25.75 -26.84
CA ILE A 596 12.97 25.93 -27.55
C ILE A 596 12.87 27.17 -28.42
#